data_AF-A0A7S1BFA4-F1
#
_entry.id   AF-A0A7S1BFA4-F1
#
_cell.length_a   1.000
_cell.length_b   1.000
_cell.length_c   1.000
_cell.angle_alpha   90.00
_cell.angle_beta   90.00
_cell.angle_gamma   90.00
#
_symmetry.space_group_name_H-M   'P 1'
#
loop_
_entity.id
_entity.type
_entity.pdbx_description
1 polymer ?
#
loop_
_entity_poly.entity_id
_entity_poly.type
_entity_poly.pdbx_seq_one_letter_code
_entity_poly.pdbx_strand_id
1 'polypeptide(L)'
;MSIYFDFKRQINRQLFFSVFAIGFIAFSLTTTKQLPYYYEYDDRDFSAQLLTVQNNHHGEIVRETAVHYSQNDSNANEGLSMNMTKYITYEVVKGLQYRAKYDPAYMGKCFAKDRVFHNSFQKKGVLDFHTLIETNLNILFVGDSVGLQFAHAFQEAAQPSEFEVIRYQKGKRANSDVALVKGGGTISDLRISGMMSHKNEGKIEYMAPGKGGGWFEHDVIELKRISHTWRQVKSLKKEQVEISPCKISLPKHISADATAKSSNQCKQKDFDVVVHQLPAAWIDDFHKAISLDAIDETIQLSFDYLGAETVIIQTIPIMNNARNISQLITVNERIWNYTTTYQNQAYSSNYSSTNKVRPKILVMDLFAFSVSLFLQNSMEIGLIPVASGEVLKKELGQSDDIWTYLNVTMALNDAFNHIYKTGRDIFYNVPYYIKTGHICGDSKCKKFSFISQDGMHYCMEKIGGRITAVLACLLQCSTKSDESKIVFRLCEK
;
A
#
# COMPACT_ATOMS: atom_id res chain seq x y z
N MET A 1 25.59 -11.92 39.18
CA MET A 1 24.80 -13.05 39.74
C MET A 1 23.83 -13.47 38.65
N SER A 2 23.85 -14.73 38.22
CA SER A 2 23.18 -15.16 36.97
C SER A 2 22.21 -16.31 37.23
N ILE A 3 21.02 -16.24 36.63
CA ILE A 3 20.08 -17.36 36.53
C ILE A 3 19.59 -17.42 35.08
N TYR A 4 19.99 -18.48 34.40
CA TYR A 4 19.46 -18.91 33.10
C TYR A 4 18.22 -19.78 33.35
N PHE A 5 17.28 -19.83 32.40
CA PHE A 5 16.33 -20.94 32.31
C PHE A 5 16.27 -21.46 30.87
N ASP A 6 16.74 -22.69 30.69
CA ASP A 6 16.57 -23.51 29.49
C ASP A 6 15.36 -24.42 29.72
N PHE A 7 14.57 -24.70 28.68
CA PHE A 7 13.44 -25.63 28.78
C PHE A 7 13.27 -26.50 27.53
N LYS A 8 13.95 -27.65 27.57
CA LYS A 8 13.92 -28.68 26.53
C LYS A 8 13.36 -29.98 27.13
N ARG A 9 12.26 -30.51 26.60
CA ARG A 9 11.74 -31.83 27.03
C ARG A 9 11.27 -32.68 25.86
N GLN A 10 11.81 -33.89 25.77
CA GLN A 10 11.39 -34.93 24.85
C GLN A 10 10.22 -35.74 25.44
N ILE A 11 9.35 -36.26 24.57
CA ILE A 11 8.58 -37.50 24.79
C ILE A 11 8.77 -38.36 23.52
N ASN A 12 8.77 -39.70 23.66
CA ASN A 12 9.20 -40.62 22.61
C ASN A 12 8.51 -42.00 22.75
N ARG A 13 8.33 -42.74 21.64
CA ARG A 13 7.85 -44.16 21.52
C ARG A 13 6.35 -44.40 21.85
N GLN A 14 5.64 -45.45 21.37
CA GLN A 14 5.75 -46.52 20.32
C GLN A 14 4.34 -47.21 20.22
N LEU A 15 3.86 -47.99 19.23
CA LEU A 15 4.18 -48.37 17.82
C LEU A 15 2.91 -49.08 17.22
N PHE A 16 3.00 -49.70 16.03
CA PHE A 16 2.02 -50.64 15.38
C PHE A 16 0.74 -50.03 14.74
N PHE A 17 0.13 -50.59 13.68
CA PHE A 17 0.42 -51.82 12.88
C PHE A 17 -0.05 -51.66 11.39
N SER A 18 0.48 -52.51 10.50
CA SER A 18 -0.12 -53.02 9.25
C SER A 18 -0.03 -52.23 7.93
N VAL A 19 -0.16 -52.98 6.81
CA VAL A 19 0.27 -52.65 5.44
C VAL A 19 -0.62 -53.37 4.39
N PHE A 20 -0.69 -52.84 3.16
CA PHE A 20 -1.34 -53.37 1.93
C PHE A 20 -2.88 -53.47 1.89
N ALA A 21 -3.49 -52.77 0.91
CA ALA A 21 -4.23 -53.43 -0.19
C ALA A 21 -4.55 -52.47 -1.36
N ILE A 22 -4.58 -53.06 -2.56
CA ILE A 22 -4.70 -52.47 -3.89
C ILE A 22 -6.10 -51.91 -4.22
N GLY A 23 -6.14 -50.69 -4.79
CA GLY A 23 -6.92 -50.33 -6.00
C GLY A 23 -8.45 -50.21 -5.97
N PHE A 24 -8.98 -49.14 -6.60
CA PHE A 24 -9.78 -49.24 -7.82
C PHE A 24 -9.85 -47.90 -8.57
N ILE A 25 -10.09 -47.94 -9.89
CA ILE A 25 -10.28 -46.73 -10.74
C ILE A 25 -11.78 -46.57 -11.02
N ALA A 26 -12.32 -45.37 -10.81
CA ALA A 26 -13.65 -44.98 -11.24
C ALA A 26 -13.65 -43.53 -11.76
N PHE A 27 -13.58 -43.37 -13.08
CA PHE A 27 -13.78 -42.08 -13.74
C PHE A 27 -15.27 -41.72 -13.72
N SER A 28 -15.63 -40.51 -13.28
CA SER A 28 -16.97 -39.95 -13.47
C SER A 28 -16.87 -38.52 -13.99
N LEU A 29 -17.06 -38.37 -15.30
CA LEU A 29 -17.04 -37.08 -16.00
C LEU A 29 -18.45 -36.48 -15.98
N THR A 30 -18.69 -35.50 -15.10
CA THR A 30 -19.88 -34.65 -15.14
C THR A 30 -19.52 -33.25 -15.64
N THR A 31 -19.79 -32.99 -16.92
CA THR A 31 -19.37 -31.78 -17.64
C THR A 31 -20.41 -30.65 -17.55
N THR A 32 -20.51 -30.00 -16.39
CA THR A 32 -21.32 -28.79 -16.22
C THR A 32 -20.70 -27.58 -16.92
N LYS A 33 -21.10 -27.34 -18.19
CA LYS A 33 -20.84 -26.07 -18.88
C LYS A 33 -21.47 -24.90 -18.12
N GLN A 34 -20.67 -24.03 -17.51
CA GLN A 34 -21.08 -22.68 -17.14
C GLN A 34 -20.62 -21.70 -18.22
N LEU A 35 -21.54 -20.88 -18.72
CA LEU A 35 -21.26 -19.80 -19.65
C LEU A 35 -20.79 -18.56 -18.88
N PRO A 36 -19.69 -17.90 -19.28
CA PRO A 36 -19.30 -16.62 -18.69
C PRO A 36 -20.22 -15.50 -19.17
N TYR A 37 -20.89 -14.83 -18.25
CA TYR A 37 -21.58 -13.57 -18.53
C TYR A 37 -20.54 -12.46 -18.75
N TYR A 38 -20.40 -12.01 -19.98
CA TYR A 38 -19.70 -10.77 -20.29
C TYR A 38 -20.69 -9.60 -20.21
N TYR A 39 -20.31 -8.56 -19.47
CA TYR A 39 -20.93 -7.23 -19.56
C TYR A 39 -19.96 -6.33 -20.31
N GLU A 40 -20.37 -5.92 -21.50
CA GLU A 40 -19.67 -4.94 -22.33
C GLU A 40 -20.15 -3.53 -21.92
N TYR A 41 -19.22 -2.57 -21.81
CA TYR A 41 -19.52 -1.18 -21.47
C TYR A 41 -19.19 -0.31 -22.68
N ASP A 42 -20.19 0.42 -23.19
CA ASP A 42 -20.08 1.32 -24.33
C ASP A 42 -19.41 2.64 -23.91
N ASP A 43 -18.27 2.97 -24.52
CA ASP A 43 -17.49 4.19 -24.24
C ASP A 43 -17.98 5.37 -25.10
N ARG A 44 -19.07 6.03 -24.67
CA ARG A 44 -19.48 7.32 -25.24
C ARG A 44 -19.76 8.35 -24.14
N ASP A 45 -19.39 9.59 -24.45
CA ASP A 45 -19.53 10.81 -23.64
C ASP A 45 -18.83 10.86 -22.26
N PHE A 46 -17.50 10.99 -22.30
CA PHE A 46 -16.76 11.75 -21.28
C PHE A 46 -16.21 13.04 -21.89
N SER A 47 -16.96 14.14 -21.75
CA SER A 47 -16.48 15.50 -22.04
C SER A 47 -16.40 16.30 -20.74
N ALA A 48 -15.25 16.96 -20.52
CA ALA A 48 -14.95 17.59 -19.24
C ALA A 48 -15.64 18.97 -19.09
N GLN A 49 -16.85 18.99 -18.54
CA GLN A 49 -17.48 20.24 -18.10
C GLN A 49 -16.97 20.68 -16.73
N LEU A 50 -16.44 21.91 -16.66
CA LEU A 50 -15.88 22.50 -15.45
C LEU A 50 -17.00 23.02 -14.52
N LEU A 51 -17.68 22.12 -13.82
CA LEU A 51 -18.77 22.48 -12.90
C LEU A 51 -18.28 22.97 -11.54
N THR A 52 -18.61 24.23 -11.23
CA THR A 52 -18.40 24.91 -9.94
C THR A 52 -19.15 24.20 -8.81
N VAL A 53 -18.50 23.98 -7.67
CA VAL A 53 -19.14 23.32 -6.52
C VAL A 53 -20.10 24.28 -5.81
N GLN A 54 -21.40 24.03 -5.91
CA GLN A 54 -22.40 24.65 -5.02
C GLN A 54 -22.51 23.87 -3.71
N ASN A 55 -21.93 24.41 -2.63
CA ASN A 55 -22.01 23.85 -1.29
C ASN A 55 -23.38 24.08 -0.64
N ASN A 56 -24.39 23.28 -1.03
CA ASN A 56 -25.74 23.34 -0.50
C ASN A 56 -26.02 22.32 0.61
N HIS A 57 -25.23 22.31 1.69
CA HIS A 57 -25.64 21.80 3.01
C HIS A 57 -24.80 22.41 4.14
N HIS A 58 -25.42 22.66 5.30
CA HIS A 58 -24.72 23.11 6.52
C HIS A 58 -24.04 21.92 7.21
N GLY A 59 -22.89 21.50 6.68
CA GLY A 59 -21.94 20.68 7.42
C GLY A 59 -21.17 21.52 8.45
N GLU A 60 -20.96 20.96 9.64
CA GLU A 60 -20.07 21.51 10.66
C GLU A 60 -18.61 21.34 10.19
N ILE A 61 -18.05 22.37 9.55
CA ILE A 61 -16.67 22.34 9.04
C ILE A 61 -15.69 22.62 10.19
N VAL A 62 -15.07 21.56 10.72
CA VAL A 62 -13.99 21.66 11.71
C VAL A 62 -12.66 21.95 11.00
N ARG A 63 -12.46 23.23 10.65
CA ARG A 63 -11.25 23.72 9.96
C ARG A 63 -10.06 23.84 10.92
N GLU A 64 -9.25 22.79 11.01
CA GLU A 64 -7.94 22.82 11.68
C GLU A 64 -6.79 22.87 10.67
N THR A 65 -6.60 24.05 10.06
CA THR A 65 -5.62 24.28 9.00
C THR A 65 -4.19 24.41 9.55
N ALA A 66 -3.48 23.28 9.67
CA ALA A 66 -2.10 23.22 10.17
C ALA A 66 -1.06 23.60 9.08
N VAL A 67 -0.95 24.90 8.77
CA VAL A 67 0.00 25.45 7.80
C VAL A 67 1.24 26.04 8.51
N HIS A 68 2.42 25.50 8.18
CA HIS A 68 3.72 26.10 8.52
C HIS A 68 4.41 26.55 7.22
N TYR A 69 4.61 27.86 7.06
CA TYR A 69 5.54 28.39 6.07
C TYR A 69 6.90 28.63 6.73
N SER A 70 7.97 28.19 6.05
CA SER A 70 9.32 28.64 6.36
C SER A 70 9.59 29.90 5.54
N GLN A 71 9.74 31.05 6.20
CA GLN A 71 10.21 32.27 5.54
C GLN A 71 11.74 32.27 5.51
N ASN A 72 12.32 32.48 4.33
CA ASN A 72 13.75 32.74 4.13
C ASN A 72 13.90 33.99 3.25
N ASP A 73 14.95 34.76 3.49
CA ASP A 73 15.03 36.16 3.07
C ASP A 73 15.09 36.40 1.56
N SER A 74 14.47 37.51 1.15
CA SER A 74 14.41 37.97 -0.24
C SER A 74 15.67 38.75 -0.63
N ASN A 75 16.52 38.14 -1.45
CA ASN A 75 17.45 38.87 -2.33
C ASN A 75 17.22 38.42 -3.78
N ALA A 76 16.75 39.34 -4.62
CA ALA A 76 16.34 39.05 -5.98
C ALA A 76 17.42 39.43 -6.99
N ASN A 77 17.96 38.44 -7.71
CA ASN A 77 18.45 38.62 -9.08
C ASN A 77 18.49 37.25 -9.80
N GLU A 78 18.23 37.31 -11.11
CA GLU A 78 18.43 36.29 -12.16
C GLU A 78 18.31 34.79 -11.84
N GLY A 79 17.35 34.13 -12.50
CA GLY A 79 17.40 32.67 -12.76
C GLY A 79 17.23 31.74 -11.55
N LEU A 80 17.16 32.28 -10.33
CA LEU A 80 16.96 31.52 -9.10
C LEU A 80 15.67 30.68 -9.15
N SER A 81 15.85 29.37 -9.32
CA SER A 81 14.87 28.36 -8.93
C SER A 81 14.60 28.53 -7.44
N MET A 82 13.57 29.30 -7.08
CA MET A 82 13.12 29.45 -5.70
C MET A 82 12.93 28.06 -5.11
N ASN A 83 13.71 27.73 -4.09
CA ASN A 83 13.75 26.40 -3.51
C ASN A 83 12.52 26.21 -2.63
N MET A 84 11.37 25.99 -3.27
CA MET A 84 10.05 25.97 -2.64
C MET A 84 10.05 24.98 -1.47
N THR A 85 9.72 25.47 -0.28
CA THR A 85 9.68 24.67 0.93
C THR A 85 8.77 23.46 0.70
N LYS A 86 9.32 22.25 0.88
CA LYS A 86 8.57 21.01 0.76
C LYS A 86 7.51 20.95 1.86
N TYR A 87 6.23 20.84 1.49
CA TYR A 87 5.13 20.85 2.44
C TYR A 87 4.07 19.79 2.09
N ILE A 88 3.39 19.35 3.15
CA ILE A 88 2.11 18.68 3.06
C ILE A 88 1.23 19.15 4.23
N THR A 89 -0.03 19.42 3.94
CA THR A 89 -1.08 19.68 4.93
C THR A 89 -2.27 18.77 4.64
N TYR A 90 -3.09 18.53 5.66
CA TYR A 90 -4.32 17.75 5.51
C TYR A 90 -5.43 18.28 6.42
N GLU A 91 -6.68 18.09 6.01
CA GLU A 91 -7.89 18.40 6.77
C GLU A 91 -8.77 17.13 6.85
N VAL A 92 -9.29 16.82 8.04
CA VAL A 92 -10.20 15.68 8.25
C VAL A 92 -11.64 16.17 8.10
N VAL A 93 -12.29 15.78 7.01
CA VAL A 93 -13.60 16.31 6.62
C VAL A 93 -14.69 15.24 6.73
N LYS A 94 -15.65 15.45 7.63
CA LYS A 94 -16.83 14.60 7.76
C LYS A 94 -17.82 14.84 6.61
N GLY A 95 -18.36 13.76 6.04
CA GLY A 95 -19.45 13.82 5.06
C GLY A 95 -19.04 14.31 3.65
N LEU A 96 -17.77 14.65 3.43
CA LEU A 96 -17.20 14.80 2.10
C LEU A 96 -17.41 13.50 1.31
N GLN A 97 -17.79 13.62 0.04
CA GLN A 97 -17.77 12.50 -0.90
C GLN A 97 -16.72 12.78 -1.97
N TYR A 98 -15.77 11.86 -2.15
CA TYR A 98 -14.86 11.92 -3.29
C TYR A 98 -15.65 11.69 -4.59
N ARG A 99 -15.16 12.25 -5.70
CA ARG A 99 -15.88 12.23 -6.99
C ARG A 99 -15.83 10.86 -7.71
N ALA A 100 -15.19 9.85 -7.13
CA ALA A 100 -14.90 8.57 -7.79
C ALA A 100 -14.26 8.77 -9.18
N LYS A 101 -13.23 9.62 -9.24
CA LYS A 101 -12.47 9.93 -10.48
C LYS A 101 -11.63 8.72 -10.93
N TYR A 102 -11.33 7.82 -9.99
CA TYR A 102 -10.47 6.65 -10.15
C TYR A 102 -11.30 5.36 -10.32
N ASP A 103 -10.68 4.29 -10.84
CA ASP A 103 -11.39 3.02 -11.12
C ASP A 103 -12.15 2.54 -9.87
N PRO A 104 -13.50 2.48 -9.90
CA PRO A 104 -14.29 2.09 -8.74
C PRO A 104 -14.08 0.61 -8.35
N ALA A 105 -13.36 -0.18 -9.16
CA ALA A 105 -12.83 -1.47 -8.73
C ALA A 105 -11.78 -1.35 -7.60
N TYR A 106 -10.96 -0.30 -7.57
CA TYR A 106 -9.95 -0.07 -6.52
C TYR A 106 -10.50 0.66 -5.29
N MET A 107 -11.52 1.51 -5.43
CA MET A 107 -12.25 2.03 -4.25
C MET A 107 -13.06 0.94 -3.53
N GLY A 108 -13.29 -0.20 -4.21
CA GLY A 108 -13.93 -1.41 -3.70
C GLY A 108 -15.45 -1.37 -3.86
N LYS A 109 -16.10 -2.53 -4.08
CA LYS A 109 -17.57 -2.60 -4.19
C LYS A 109 -18.23 -2.58 -2.81
N CYS A 110 -18.04 -1.48 -2.09
CA CYS A 110 -18.60 -1.23 -0.77
C CYS A 110 -20.14 -1.19 -0.80
N PHE A 111 -20.75 -0.70 -1.88
CA PHE A 111 -22.20 -0.46 -2.04
C PHE A 111 -23.11 -1.71 -2.11
N ALA A 112 -22.65 -2.87 -1.64
CA ALA A 112 -23.51 -4.04 -1.47
C ALA A 112 -24.46 -3.82 -0.28
N LYS A 113 -25.78 -3.87 -0.53
CA LYS A 113 -26.83 -3.56 0.46
C LYS A 113 -26.76 -4.44 1.72
N ASP A 114 -26.21 -5.64 1.59
CA ASP A 114 -26.10 -6.64 2.66
C ASP A 114 -24.79 -6.53 3.47
N ARG A 115 -24.17 -5.35 3.55
CA ARG A 115 -23.03 -5.09 4.43
C ARG A 115 -23.45 -4.53 5.79
N VAL A 116 -22.71 -4.92 6.83
CA VAL A 116 -22.81 -4.42 8.21
C VAL A 116 -21.47 -3.80 8.62
N PHE A 117 -21.54 -2.72 9.38
CA PHE A 117 -20.39 -2.18 10.11
C PHE A 117 -20.73 -2.13 11.58
N HIS A 118 -19.87 -2.69 12.44
CA HIS A 118 -20.12 -2.67 13.88
C HIS A 118 -20.25 -1.22 14.37
N ASN A 119 -21.20 -0.96 15.27
CA ASN A 119 -21.60 0.38 15.70
C ASN A 119 -20.46 1.18 16.33
N SER A 120 -19.38 0.56 16.84
CA SER A 120 -18.18 1.28 17.31
C SER A 120 -17.49 2.08 16.20
N PHE A 121 -17.54 1.60 14.95
CA PHE A 121 -16.91 2.25 13.79
C PHE A 121 -17.80 3.33 13.16
N GLN A 122 -19.11 3.32 13.45
CA GLN A 122 -20.06 4.36 13.04
C GLN A 122 -20.02 5.60 13.96
N LYS A 123 -19.18 5.61 15.01
CA LYS A 123 -19.00 6.74 15.92
C LYS A 123 -18.30 7.92 15.21
N LYS A 124 -18.75 9.15 15.52
CA LYS A 124 -18.14 10.40 15.01
C LYS A 124 -16.64 10.45 15.33
N GLY A 125 -15.81 10.70 14.32
CA GLY A 125 -14.35 10.77 14.42
C GLY A 125 -13.61 9.44 14.29
N VAL A 126 -14.31 8.30 14.18
CA VAL A 126 -13.66 6.98 14.11
C VAL A 126 -13.33 6.61 12.66
N LEU A 127 -14.36 6.44 11.82
CA LEU A 127 -14.26 6.07 10.40
C LEU A 127 -15.38 6.71 9.54
N ASP A 128 -15.97 7.83 10.01
CA ASP A 128 -17.04 8.57 9.31
C ASP A 128 -16.54 9.86 8.62
N PHE A 129 -15.25 9.87 8.25
CA PHE A 129 -14.55 11.01 7.67
C PHE A 129 -13.69 10.63 6.47
N HIS A 130 -13.44 11.63 5.64
CA HIS A 130 -12.49 11.61 4.53
C HIS A 130 -11.37 12.63 4.81
N THR A 131 -10.38 12.67 3.93
CA THR A 131 -9.22 13.56 4.09
C THR A 131 -9.11 14.45 2.86
N LEU A 132 -8.85 15.73 3.07
CA LEU A 132 -8.34 16.62 2.03
C LEU A 132 -6.84 16.80 2.24
N ILE A 133 -6.07 16.81 1.17
CA ILE A 133 -4.61 16.94 1.20
C ILE A 133 -4.19 18.06 0.25
N GLU A 134 -3.23 18.89 0.69
CA GLU A 134 -2.54 19.84 -0.18
C GLU A 134 -1.03 19.67 0.02
N THR A 135 -0.29 19.53 -1.08
CA THR A 135 1.12 19.12 -1.07
C THR A 135 1.84 19.59 -2.33
N ASN A 136 3.13 19.90 -2.22
CA ASN A 136 4.03 20.09 -3.37
C ASN A 136 5.04 18.94 -3.55
N LEU A 137 4.91 17.87 -2.76
CA LEU A 137 5.75 16.68 -2.85
C LEU A 137 5.47 15.86 -4.11
N ASN A 138 6.51 15.21 -4.64
CA ASN A 138 6.42 14.14 -5.63
C ASN A 138 6.46 12.82 -4.86
N ILE A 139 5.33 12.15 -4.76
CA ILE A 139 5.16 10.92 -3.97
C ILE A 139 4.95 9.75 -4.93
N LEU A 140 5.72 8.66 -4.78
CA LEU A 140 5.53 7.44 -5.55
C LEU A 140 5.08 6.29 -4.65
N PHE A 141 3.91 5.74 -4.91
CA PHE A 141 3.44 4.49 -4.32
C PHE A 141 3.97 3.29 -5.11
N VAL A 142 4.50 2.29 -4.42
CA VAL A 142 4.95 1.02 -5.01
C VAL A 142 4.27 -0.12 -4.26
N GLY A 143 3.62 -1.03 -4.98
CA GLY A 143 2.91 -2.16 -4.37
C GLY A 143 1.98 -2.90 -5.31
N ASP A 144 1.13 -3.77 -4.77
CA ASP A 144 0.15 -4.53 -5.55
C ASP A 144 -1.19 -3.79 -5.71
N SER A 145 -2.31 -4.49 -5.98
CA SER A 145 -3.62 -3.82 -6.08
C SER A 145 -4.11 -3.25 -4.75
N VAL A 146 -3.60 -3.70 -3.60
CA VAL A 146 -3.84 -3.05 -2.31
C VAL A 146 -3.06 -1.73 -2.23
N GLY A 147 -1.80 -1.72 -2.70
CA GLY A 147 -0.98 -0.51 -2.82
C GLY A 147 -1.58 0.54 -3.75
N LEU A 148 -2.08 0.15 -4.92
CA LEU A 148 -2.79 1.06 -5.83
C LEU A 148 -4.10 1.56 -5.22
N GLN A 149 -4.83 0.71 -4.51
CA GLN A 149 -6.03 1.12 -3.77
C GLN A 149 -5.70 2.21 -2.72
N PHE A 150 -4.53 2.16 -2.09
CA PHE A 150 -4.07 3.24 -1.19
C PHE A 150 -3.57 4.47 -1.96
N ALA A 151 -2.86 4.29 -3.07
CA ALA A 151 -2.39 5.37 -3.93
C ALA A 151 -3.55 6.19 -4.49
N HIS A 152 -4.56 5.53 -5.08
CA HIS A 152 -5.73 6.17 -5.69
C HIS A 152 -6.60 6.87 -4.64
N ALA A 153 -6.74 6.30 -3.43
CA ALA A 153 -7.42 6.99 -2.33
C ALA A 153 -6.66 8.24 -1.84
N PHE A 154 -5.32 8.21 -1.87
CA PHE A 154 -4.47 9.35 -1.52
C PHE A 154 -4.44 10.42 -2.64
N GLN A 155 -4.50 10.01 -3.91
CA GLN A 155 -4.75 10.88 -5.05
C GLN A 155 -6.12 11.56 -4.91
N GLU A 156 -7.22 10.84 -4.64
CA GLU A 156 -8.55 11.45 -4.45
C GLU A 156 -8.59 12.48 -3.31
N ALA A 157 -7.94 12.17 -2.18
CA ALA A 157 -7.79 13.11 -1.07
C ALA A 157 -7.07 14.42 -1.49
N ALA A 158 -6.10 14.34 -2.41
CA ALA A 158 -5.35 15.48 -2.93
C ALA A 158 -6.03 16.26 -4.07
N GLN A 159 -7.26 15.88 -4.47
CA GLN A 159 -8.08 16.55 -5.48
C GLN A 159 -7.34 16.94 -6.78
N PRO A 160 -6.91 15.96 -7.59
CA PRO A 160 -5.95 16.17 -8.65
C PRO A 160 -6.60 16.87 -9.85
N SER A 161 -5.90 17.87 -10.39
CA SER A 161 -6.30 18.57 -11.61
C SER A 161 -6.25 17.59 -12.78
N GLU A 162 -5.07 17.04 -13.03
CA GLU A 162 -4.75 16.25 -14.22
C GLU A 162 -4.25 14.86 -13.85
N PHE A 163 -4.31 13.92 -14.79
CA PHE A 163 -4.04 12.50 -14.56
C PHE A 163 -3.60 11.82 -15.86
N GLU A 164 -2.51 11.05 -15.81
CA GLU A 164 -1.89 10.40 -16.96
C GLU A 164 -1.50 8.96 -16.64
N VAL A 165 -1.86 8.02 -17.54
CA VAL A 165 -1.49 6.61 -17.42
C VAL A 165 -0.31 6.31 -18.36
N ILE A 166 0.83 5.93 -17.80
CA ILE A 166 2.01 5.53 -18.59
C ILE A 166 1.80 4.11 -19.12
N ARG A 167 1.24 3.20 -18.33
CA ARG A 167 1.01 1.81 -18.75
C ARG A 167 -0.28 1.22 -18.22
N TYR A 168 -1.02 0.57 -19.13
CA TYR A 168 -2.15 -0.30 -18.83
C TYR A 168 -1.72 -1.75 -18.64
N GLN A 169 -2.25 -2.37 -17.59
CA GLN A 169 -1.93 -3.74 -17.17
C GLN A 169 -2.67 -4.81 -17.99
N LYS A 170 -3.99 -4.67 -18.12
CA LYS A 170 -4.89 -5.49 -18.96
C LYS A 170 -6.27 -4.80 -18.99
N GLY A 171 -6.82 -4.56 -20.18
CA GLY A 171 -7.95 -3.65 -20.32
C GLY A 171 -7.56 -2.24 -19.87
N LYS A 172 -8.50 -1.50 -19.25
CA LYS A 172 -8.31 -0.10 -18.80
C LYS A 172 -7.64 0.07 -17.44
N ARG A 173 -7.17 -0.99 -16.79
CA ARG A 173 -6.52 -0.87 -15.47
C ARG A 173 -5.08 -0.37 -15.60
N ALA A 174 -4.75 0.72 -14.94
CA ALA A 174 -3.38 1.20 -14.82
C ALA A 174 -2.45 0.15 -14.17
N ASN A 175 -1.18 0.21 -14.56
CA ASN A 175 -0.02 -0.41 -13.92
C ASN A 175 0.96 0.66 -13.42
N SER A 176 0.97 1.83 -14.06
CA SER A 176 1.76 2.99 -13.65
C SER A 176 1.04 4.23 -14.14
N ASP A 177 0.72 5.12 -13.21
CA ASP A 177 0.04 6.38 -13.46
C ASP A 177 0.56 7.51 -12.56
N VAL A 178 0.20 8.75 -12.90
CA VAL A 178 0.57 9.93 -12.15
C VAL A 178 -0.55 10.97 -12.17
N ALA A 179 -0.78 11.58 -11.02
CA ALA A 179 -1.75 12.66 -10.83
C ALA A 179 -1.04 13.97 -10.46
N LEU A 180 -1.41 15.06 -11.14
CA LEU A 180 -0.97 16.41 -10.80
C LEU A 180 -1.86 16.97 -9.68
N VAL A 181 -1.25 17.45 -8.59
CA VAL A 181 -1.99 18.04 -7.46
C VAL A 181 -1.82 19.55 -7.40
N LYS A 182 -2.79 20.23 -6.79
CA LYS A 182 -2.92 21.71 -6.82
C LYS A 182 -1.69 22.46 -6.31
N GLY A 183 -0.94 21.88 -5.36
CA GLY A 183 0.28 22.46 -4.82
C GLY A 183 1.52 22.36 -5.73
N GLY A 184 1.40 21.79 -6.93
CA GLY A 184 2.51 21.64 -7.89
C GLY A 184 3.37 20.39 -7.69
N GLY A 185 2.97 19.49 -6.78
CA GLY A 185 3.54 18.16 -6.62
C GLY A 185 2.91 17.12 -7.55
N THR A 186 3.32 15.86 -7.40
CA THR A 186 2.71 14.72 -8.09
C THR A 186 2.44 13.56 -7.12
N ILE A 187 1.40 12.79 -7.39
CA ILE A 187 1.18 11.50 -6.72
C ILE A 187 1.12 10.42 -7.80
N SER A 188 2.13 9.57 -7.80
CA SER A 188 2.36 8.50 -8.76
C SER A 188 2.10 7.12 -8.16
N ASP A 189 1.77 6.14 -9.00
CA ASP A 189 1.87 4.72 -8.64
C ASP A 189 2.72 3.90 -9.61
N LEU A 190 3.28 2.81 -9.09
CA LEU A 190 3.95 1.75 -9.83
C LEU A 190 3.54 0.39 -9.28
N ARG A 191 2.69 -0.31 -10.03
CA ARG A 191 2.18 -1.63 -9.65
C ARG A 191 3.21 -2.74 -9.82
N ILE A 192 3.59 -3.36 -8.71
CA ILE A 192 4.49 -4.51 -8.64
C ILE A 192 3.90 -5.57 -7.71
N SER A 193 3.49 -6.72 -8.25
CA SER A 193 2.88 -7.83 -7.48
C SER A 193 3.91 -8.78 -6.83
N GLY A 194 5.08 -8.27 -6.44
CA GLY A 194 6.19 -9.02 -5.84
C GLY A 194 7.37 -8.09 -5.51
N MET A 195 8.43 -8.57 -4.84
CA MET A 195 9.53 -7.69 -4.39
C MET A 195 10.23 -6.98 -5.55
N MET A 196 10.36 -5.65 -5.44
CA MET A 196 11.08 -4.81 -6.39
C MET A 196 12.57 -5.09 -6.26
N SER A 197 13.20 -5.49 -7.36
CA SER A 197 14.58 -5.97 -7.40
C SER A 197 15.17 -5.77 -8.79
N HIS A 198 16.49 -5.56 -8.91
CA HIS A 198 17.20 -5.54 -10.19
C HIS A 198 17.04 -6.88 -10.91
N LYS A 199 16.96 -7.99 -10.17
CA LYS A 199 16.69 -9.32 -10.71
C LYS A 199 15.39 -9.40 -11.54
N ASN A 200 14.42 -8.52 -11.28
CA ASN A 200 13.12 -8.51 -11.95
C ASN A 200 12.92 -7.29 -12.87
N GLU A 201 13.91 -6.40 -12.97
CA GLU A 201 13.93 -5.25 -13.87
C GLU A 201 13.76 -5.70 -15.35
N GLY A 202 12.88 -5.02 -16.08
CA GLY A 202 12.61 -5.28 -17.50
C GLY A 202 11.79 -6.54 -17.80
N LYS A 203 11.32 -7.29 -16.79
CA LYS A 203 10.69 -8.60 -17.01
C LYS A 203 9.16 -8.55 -17.14
N ILE A 204 8.71 -8.59 -18.38
CA ILE A 204 7.30 -8.48 -18.79
C ILE A 204 6.39 -9.58 -18.21
N GLU A 205 6.93 -10.78 -17.99
CA GLU A 205 6.24 -11.95 -17.43
C GLU A 205 6.12 -11.92 -15.90
N TYR A 206 6.91 -11.06 -15.25
CA TYR A 206 6.88 -10.77 -13.81
C TYR A 206 6.10 -9.49 -13.47
N MET A 207 5.78 -8.64 -14.47
CA MET A 207 4.88 -7.50 -14.28
C MET A 207 3.54 -7.92 -13.66
N ALA A 208 2.94 -7.02 -12.89
CA ALA A 208 1.58 -7.18 -12.41
C ALA A 208 0.57 -7.47 -13.56
N PRO A 209 -0.46 -8.29 -13.34
CA PRO A 209 -0.79 -8.98 -12.09
C PRO A 209 -0.17 -10.39 -12.10
N GLY A 210 0.99 -10.57 -12.75
CA GLY A 210 1.63 -11.87 -12.99
C GLY A 210 2.53 -12.31 -11.83
N LYS A 211 3.64 -13.00 -12.16
CA LYS A 211 4.54 -13.66 -11.19
C LYS A 211 5.17 -12.76 -10.14
N GLY A 212 5.04 -11.43 -10.27
CA GLY A 212 5.42 -10.46 -9.25
C GLY A 212 6.84 -9.96 -9.36
N GLY A 213 7.08 -8.74 -8.89
CA GLY A 213 8.40 -8.13 -8.85
C GLY A 213 8.84 -7.46 -10.14
N GLY A 214 8.17 -7.71 -11.28
CA GLY A 214 8.56 -7.12 -12.57
C GLY A 214 8.17 -5.64 -12.70
N TRP A 215 9.16 -4.80 -13.01
CA TRP A 215 9.03 -3.36 -13.22
C TRP A 215 9.90 -2.91 -14.41
N PHE A 216 9.65 -1.72 -14.95
CA PHE A 216 10.38 -1.18 -16.10
C PHE A 216 11.01 0.18 -15.79
N GLU A 217 12.30 0.30 -16.08
CA GLU A 217 13.05 1.57 -16.12
C GLU A 217 12.31 2.66 -16.93
N HIS A 218 11.75 2.29 -18.08
CA HIS A 218 10.97 3.21 -18.92
C HIS A 218 9.89 3.93 -18.11
N ASP A 219 9.11 3.19 -17.33
CA ASP A 219 7.96 3.71 -16.59
C ASP A 219 8.44 4.60 -15.44
N VAL A 220 9.50 4.20 -14.73
CA VAL A 220 10.13 5.01 -13.68
C VAL A 220 10.64 6.34 -14.25
N ILE A 221 11.41 6.30 -15.34
CA ILE A 221 11.93 7.51 -15.99
C ILE A 221 10.78 8.40 -16.45
N GLU A 222 9.69 7.84 -17.00
CA GLU A 222 8.57 8.64 -17.47
C GLU A 222 7.78 9.27 -16.31
N LEU A 223 7.55 8.56 -15.20
CA LEU A 223 7.01 9.15 -13.96
C LEU A 223 7.88 10.32 -13.45
N LYS A 224 9.21 10.15 -13.46
CA LYS A 224 10.18 11.19 -13.04
C LYS A 224 10.25 12.37 -14.03
N ARG A 225 10.01 12.14 -15.33
CA ARG A 225 9.93 13.21 -16.35
C ARG A 225 8.61 14.00 -16.26
N ILE A 226 7.46 13.34 -16.07
CA ILE A 226 6.17 14.02 -15.86
C ILE A 226 6.20 14.83 -14.56
N SER A 227 6.82 14.30 -13.50
CA SER A 227 7.01 15.02 -12.23
C SER A 227 7.97 16.21 -12.34
N HIS A 228 8.83 16.26 -13.37
CA HIS A 228 9.65 17.45 -13.69
C HIS A 228 8.90 18.48 -14.52
N THR A 229 8.13 18.03 -15.51
CA THR A 229 7.34 18.88 -16.39
C THR A 229 6.14 18.09 -16.87
N TRP A 230 4.96 18.52 -16.41
CA TRP A 230 3.70 17.87 -16.74
C TRP A 230 3.48 17.84 -18.26
N ARG A 231 3.02 16.68 -18.76
CA ARG A 231 2.68 16.46 -20.17
C ARG A 231 1.75 15.27 -20.31
N GLN A 232 1.00 15.25 -21.41
CA GLN A 232 0.31 14.05 -21.86
C GLN A 232 1.30 12.98 -22.33
N VAL A 233 0.98 11.71 -22.10
CA VAL A 233 1.78 10.56 -22.57
C VAL A 233 0.96 9.55 -23.35
N LYS A 234 1.62 8.88 -24.29
CA LYS A 234 1.03 7.77 -25.04
C LYS A 234 1.08 6.51 -24.18
N SER A 235 -0.01 6.18 -23.49
CA SER A 235 -0.10 5.00 -22.64
C SER A 235 0.27 3.71 -23.39
N LEU A 236 1.13 2.91 -22.77
CA LEU A 236 1.55 1.60 -23.27
C LEU A 236 0.60 0.49 -22.80
N LYS A 237 0.47 -0.57 -23.59
CA LYS A 237 -0.10 -1.84 -23.12
C LYS A 237 0.97 -2.66 -22.40
N LYS A 238 0.57 -3.60 -21.54
CA LYS A 238 1.49 -4.48 -20.80
C LYS A 238 2.47 -5.21 -21.73
N GLU A 239 2.02 -5.63 -22.91
CA GLU A 239 2.78 -6.41 -23.87
C GLU A 239 3.86 -5.59 -24.61
N GLN A 240 3.90 -4.26 -24.44
CA GLN A 240 4.79 -3.36 -25.17
C GLN A 240 6.02 -2.96 -24.34
N VAL A 241 7.21 -3.40 -24.73
CA VAL A 241 8.46 -2.86 -24.18
C VAL A 241 8.86 -1.64 -25.01
N GLU A 242 9.04 -0.50 -24.36
CA GLU A 242 9.62 0.71 -24.96
C GLU A 242 10.88 1.10 -24.18
N ILE A 243 11.88 1.64 -24.89
CA ILE A 243 13.12 2.13 -24.27
C ILE A 243 12.94 3.63 -24.09
N SER A 244 13.14 4.15 -22.88
CA SER A 244 13.05 5.60 -22.65
C SER A 244 14.05 6.33 -23.55
N PRO A 245 13.65 7.43 -24.22
CA PRO A 245 14.56 8.24 -25.05
C PRO A 245 15.70 8.88 -24.25
N CYS A 246 15.68 8.73 -22.92
CA CYS A 246 16.69 9.22 -21.99
C CYS A 246 17.73 8.15 -21.59
N LYS A 247 17.61 6.91 -22.09
CA LYS A 247 18.62 5.87 -21.85
C LYS A 247 19.85 6.11 -22.73
N ILE A 248 20.81 6.86 -22.19
CA ILE A 248 22.08 7.23 -22.86
C ILE A 248 22.87 5.99 -23.32
N SER A 249 22.73 4.86 -22.61
CA SER A 249 23.32 3.56 -22.94
C SER A 249 22.31 2.60 -23.59
N LEU A 250 22.05 2.78 -24.89
CA LEU A 250 21.42 1.73 -25.70
C LEU A 250 22.28 0.44 -25.66
N PRO A 251 21.66 -0.75 -25.54
CA PRO A 251 22.37 -2.02 -25.73
C PRO A 251 23.03 -2.06 -27.12
N LYS A 252 24.28 -2.54 -27.20
CA LYS A 252 25.14 -2.52 -28.41
C LYS A 252 24.59 -3.26 -29.67
N HIS A 253 23.38 -3.79 -29.60
CA HIS A 253 22.73 -4.58 -30.66
C HIS A 253 21.47 -3.92 -31.25
N ILE A 254 21.12 -2.69 -30.82
CA ILE A 254 20.01 -1.91 -31.39
C ILE A 254 20.61 -0.79 -32.24
N SER A 255 20.28 -0.74 -33.54
CA SER A 255 20.87 0.22 -34.50
C SER A 255 20.36 1.64 -34.25
N ALA A 256 21.30 2.59 -34.17
CA ALA A 256 21.04 3.94 -33.68
C ALA A 256 20.58 4.94 -34.77
N ASP A 257 19.42 4.71 -35.37
CA ASP A 257 18.74 5.70 -36.25
C ASP A 257 17.75 6.61 -35.49
N ALA A 258 17.69 6.50 -34.16
CA ALA A 258 16.89 7.37 -33.30
C ALA A 258 17.49 8.79 -33.22
N THR A 259 16.98 9.70 -34.05
CA THR A 259 17.43 11.10 -34.11
C THR A 259 17.06 11.90 -32.85
N ALA A 260 17.95 11.88 -31.85
CA ALA A 260 17.79 12.51 -30.55
C ALA A 260 17.67 14.06 -30.63
N LYS A 261 16.44 14.57 -30.75
CA LYS A 261 16.14 16.01 -30.74
C LYS A 261 16.06 16.57 -29.32
N SER A 262 16.88 17.59 -29.06
CA SER A 262 16.92 18.48 -27.88
C SER A 262 17.19 17.86 -26.49
N SER A 263 18.27 18.33 -25.87
CA SER A 263 18.78 17.91 -24.55
C SER A 263 17.81 18.14 -23.38
N ASN A 264 16.85 19.06 -23.51
CA ASN A 264 15.86 19.34 -22.46
C ASN A 264 14.82 18.22 -22.27
N GLN A 265 14.64 17.30 -23.22
CA GLN A 265 13.59 16.26 -23.13
C GLN A 265 13.78 15.27 -21.98
N CYS A 266 14.98 15.19 -21.40
CA CYS A 266 15.37 14.16 -20.44
C CYS A 266 15.68 14.65 -19.03
N LYS A 267 15.29 15.89 -18.72
CA LYS A 267 15.21 16.36 -17.34
C LYS A 267 14.19 15.51 -16.57
N GLN A 268 14.59 15.12 -15.37
CA GLN A 268 13.83 14.31 -14.43
C GLN A 268 13.77 15.05 -13.09
N LYS A 269 12.78 14.72 -12.28
CA LYS A 269 12.66 15.14 -10.88
C LYS A 269 12.59 13.87 -10.05
N ASP A 270 13.38 13.81 -9.00
CA ASP A 270 13.37 12.69 -8.06
C ASP A 270 12.11 12.75 -7.18
N PHE A 271 11.76 11.60 -6.59
CA PHE A 271 10.64 11.54 -5.65
C PHE A 271 11.08 12.06 -4.29
N ASP A 272 10.26 12.91 -3.67
CA ASP A 272 10.53 13.36 -2.30
C ASP A 272 10.30 12.19 -1.33
N VAL A 273 9.27 11.37 -1.61
CA VAL A 273 8.93 10.19 -0.80
C VAL A 273 8.49 9.02 -1.68
N VAL A 274 8.98 7.82 -1.35
CA VAL A 274 8.47 6.54 -1.89
C VAL A 274 7.70 5.80 -0.78
N VAL A 275 6.52 5.27 -1.09
CA VAL A 275 5.65 4.54 -0.16
C VAL A 275 5.50 3.09 -0.63
N HIS A 276 6.07 2.14 0.09
CA HIS A 276 6.02 0.71 -0.24
C HIS A 276 4.89 -0.01 0.50
N GLN A 277 3.89 -0.49 -0.24
CA GLN A 277 3.03 -1.59 0.20
C GLN A 277 3.70 -2.90 -0.22
N LEU A 278 4.40 -3.54 0.71
CA LEU A 278 5.11 -4.79 0.39
C LEU A 278 4.10 -5.89 -0.02
N PRO A 279 4.28 -6.53 -1.19
CA PRO A 279 3.22 -7.30 -1.84
C PRO A 279 3.11 -8.73 -1.31
N ALA A 280 2.49 -8.90 -0.15
CA ALA A 280 2.20 -10.21 0.44
C ALA A 280 1.03 -10.96 -0.22
N ALA A 281 0.15 -10.25 -0.95
CA ALA A 281 -1.04 -10.87 -1.56
C ALA A 281 -0.73 -11.83 -2.71
N TRP A 282 0.34 -11.60 -3.46
CA TRP A 282 0.61 -12.27 -4.74
C TRP A 282 1.78 -13.26 -4.69
N ILE A 283 2.29 -13.57 -3.50
CA ILE A 283 3.41 -14.48 -3.29
C ILE A 283 2.96 -15.66 -2.40
N ASP A 284 2.92 -16.87 -2.97
CA ASP A 284 2.54 -18.14 -2.30
C ASP A 284 3.25 -18.37 -0.95
N ASP A 285 4.45 -17.81 -0.83
CA ASP A 285 5.37 -17.92 0.30
C ASP A 285 5.99 -16.54 0.65
N PHE A 286 5.14 -15.52 0.83
CA PHE A 286 5.57 -14.15 1.16
C PHE A 286 6.51 -14.09 2.39
N HIS A 287 6.31 -14.97 3.39
CA HIS A 287 7.17 -15.02 4.59
C HIS A 287 8.60 -15.52 4.33
N LYS A 288 8.93 -15.98 3.12
CA LYS A 288 10.31 -16.20 2.64
C LYS A 288 10.76 -15.14 1.63
N ALA A 289 9.87 -14.69 0.74
CA ALA A 289 10.23 -13.69 -0.27
C ALA A 289 10.50 -12.30 0.33
N ILE A 290 9.81 -11.94 1.41
CA ILE A 290 10.07 -10.70 2.17
C ILE A 290 11.16 -11.01 3.22
N SER A 291 12.38 -11.28 2.74
CA SER A 291 13.58 -11.39 3.57
C SER A 291 14.13 -10.01 3.93
N LEU A 292 15.09 -9.95 4.86
CA LEU A 292 15.79 -8.69 5.15
C LEU A 292 16.55 -8.17 3.92
N ASP A 293 17.24 -9.05 3.19
CA ASP A 293 17.95 -8.70 1.96
C ASP A 293 17.02 -8.16 0.86
N ALA A 294 15.80 -8.70 0.75
CA ALA A 294 14.81 -8.25 -0.23
C ALA A 294 14.17 -6.91 0.17
N ILE A 295 14.01 -6.65 1.48
CA ILE A 295 13.65 -5.31 1.98
C ILE A 295 14.78 -4.33 1.68
N ASP A 296 16.04 -4.71 1.93
CA ASP A 296 17.20 -3.85 1.67
C ASP A 296 17.33 -3.51 0.18
N GLU A 297 17.29 -4.49 -0.73
CA GLU A 297 17.34 -4.23 -2.19
C GLU A 297 16.21 -3.28 -2.63
N THR A 298 14.99 -3.46 -2.11
CA THR A 298 13.84 -2.57 -2.36
C THR A 298 14.09 -1.14 -1.87
N ILE A 299 14.79 -0.99 -0.74
CA ILE A 299 15.11 0.29 -0.11
C ILE A 299 16.27 0.99 -0.82
N GLN A 300 17.36 0.29 -1.15
CA GLN A 300 18.47 0.87 -1.91
C GLN A 300 18.01 1.31 -3.31
N LEU A 301 17.17 0.51 -4.00
CA LEU A 301 16.51 0.93 -5.25
C LEU A 301 15.69 2.22 -5.09
N SER A 302 15.08 2.42 -3.93
CA SER A 302 14.29 3.63 -3.67
C SER A 302 15.18 4.87 -3.48
N PHE A 303 16.32 4.74 -2.80
CA PHE A 303 17.27 5.84 -2.64
C PHE A 303 18.09 6.10 -3.91
N ASP A 304 18.77 5.09 -4.45
CA ASP A 304 19.74 5.26 -5.54
C ASP A 304 19.10 5.44 -6.92
N TYR A 305 17.93 4.85 -7.16
CA TYR A 305 17.31 4.82 -8.50
C TYR A 305 16.03 5.67 -8.58
N LEU A 306 15.12 5.54 -7.60
CA LEU A 306 13.94 6.42 -7.50
C LEU A 306 14.30 7.83 -7.00
N GLY A 307 15.45 7.99 -6.33
CA GLY A 307 15.98 9.27 -5.84
C GLY A 307 15.34 9.75 -4.54
N ALA A 308 14.75 8.85 -3.76
CA ALA A 308 13.96 9.18 -2.58
C ALA A 308 14.78 9.86 -1.47
N GLU A 309 14.24 10.91 -0.85
CA GLU A 309 14.77 11.42 0.43
C GLU A 309 14.17 10.65 1.63
N THR A 310 12.92 10.20 1.51
CA THR A 310 12.23 9.36 2.50
C THR A 310 11.63 8.12 1.86
N VAL A 311 11.73 6.98 2.54
CA VAL A 311 10.90 5.80 2.26
C VAL A 311 9.97 5.53 3.43
N ILE A 312 8.70 5.25 3.13
CA ILE A 312 7.69 4.78 4.09
C ILE A 312 7.36 3.34 3.75
N ILE A 313 7.64 2.40 4.65
CA ILE A 313 7.27 0.99 4.51
C ILE A 313 5.95 0.75 5.25
N GLN A 314 4.95 0.19 4.56
CA GLN A 314 3.71 -0.26 5.21
C GLN A 314 3.90 -1.68 5.77
N THR A 315 3.47 -1.92 7.01
CA THR A 315 3.39 -3.28 7.55
C THR A 315 2.31 -4.09 6.80
N ILE A 316 2.51 -5.41 6.68
CA ILE A 316 1.58 -6.32 6.03
C ILE A 316 0.33 -6.47 6.91
N PRO A 317 -0.85 -6.03 6.47
CA PRO A 317 -2.06 -6.14 7.28
C PRO A 317 -2.65 -7.57 7.25
N ILE A 318 -3.60 -7.83 8.14
CA ILE A 318 -4.40 -9.06 8.14
C ILE A 318 -5.06 -9.25 6.77
N MET A 319 -4.70 -10.34 6.10
CA MET A 319 -5.20 -10.68 4.76
C MET A 319 -5.40 -12.19 4.56
N ASN A 320 -6.25 -12.53 3.58
CA ASN A 320 -6.67 -13.91 3.29
C ASN A 320 -5.57 -14.88 2.85
N ASN A 321 -4.46 -14.38 2.31
CA ASN A 321 -3.41 -15.22 1.73
C ASN A 321 -2.33 -15.61 2.77
N ALA A 322 -2.36 -15.00 3.96
CA ALA A 322 -1.65 -15.51 5.12
C ALA A 322 -2.37 -16.76 5.66
N ARG A 323 -1.63 -17.88 5.75
CA ARG A 323 -2.19 -19.18 6.13
C ARG A 323 -2.45 -19.24 7.63
N ASN A 324 -1.50 -18.74 8.42
CA ASN A 324 -1.62 -18.51 9.87
C ASN A 324 -1.16 -17.09 10.23
N ILE A 325 -1.43 -16.64 11.46
CA ILE A 325 -1.11 -15.28 11.90
C ILE A 325 0.39 -15.06 12.18
N SER A 326 1.13 -16.13 12.54
CA SER A 326 2.58 -16.08 12.75
C SER A 326 3.34 -15.65 11.49
N GLN A 327 2.88 -16.01 10.28
CA GLN A 327 3.48 -15.53 9.03
C GLN A 327 3.40 -14.00 8.87
N LEU A 328 2.32 -13.36 9.35
CA LEU A 328 2.18 -11.91 9.34
C LEU A 328 3.11 -11.27 10.38
N ILE A 329 3.09 -11.82 11.60
CA ILE A 329 3.93 -11.37 12.71
C ILE A 329 5.41 -11.40 12.33
N THR A 330 5.93 -12.53 11.81
CA THR A 330 7.34 -12.68 11.42
C THR A 330 7.76 -11.75 10.26
N VAL A 331 6.84 -11.34 9.38
CA VAL A 331 7.18 -10.37 8.32
C VAL A 331 7.16 -8.93 8.85
N ASN A 332 6.18 -8.59 9.69
CA ASN A 332 6.10 -7.26 10.31
C ASN A 332 7.25 -7.04 11.30
N GLU A 333 7.65 -8.08 12.02
CA GLU A 333 8.88 -8.14 12.81
C GLU A 333 10.12 -7.78 11.99
N ARG A 334 10.25 -8.27 10.74
CA ARG A 334 11.38 -7.93 9.87
C ARG A 334 11.33 -6.47 9.41
N ILE A 335 10.16 -5.95 9.07
CA ILE A 335 9.97 -4.54 8.66
C ILE A 335 10.39 -3.59 9.80
N TRP A 336 9.95 -3.88 11.03
CA TRP A 336 10.31 -3.12 12.22
C TRP A 336 11.79 -3.27 12.61
N ASN A 337 12.33 -4.50 12.61
CA ASN A 337 13.75 -4.74 12.91
C ASN A 337 14.68 -4.10 11.88
N TYR A 338 14.37 -4.18 10.58
CA TYR A 338 15.13 -3.53 9.53
C TYR A 338 15.16 -2.00 9.73
N THR A 339 13.99 -1.38 9.88
CA THR A 339 13.87 0.08 10.06
C THR A 339 14.60 0.56 11.32
N THR A 340 14.42 -0.13 12.44
CA THR A 340 15.10 0.18 13.71
C THR A 340 16.63 0.03 13.58
N THR A 341 17.08 -1.03 12.91
CA THR A 341 18.52 -1.27 12.67
C THR A 341 19.12 -0.18 11.79
N TYR A 342 18.46 0.19 10.69
CA TYR A 342 18.89 1.26 9.79
C TYR A 342 18.99 2.61 10.51
N GLN A 343 17.95 2.98 11.27
CA GLN A 343 17.93 4.23 12.04
C GLN A 343 19.09 4.29 13.06
N ASN A 344 19.32 3.20 13.80
CA ASN A 344 20.41 3.08 14.77
C ASN A 344 21.81 3.11 14.11
N GLN A 345 22.01 2.36 13.04
CA GLN A 345 23.29 2.34 12.29
C GLN A 345 23.62 3.72 11.74
N ALA A 346 22.68 4.38 11.07
CA ALA A 346 22.90 5.69 10.47
C ALA A 346 22.96 6.83 11.52
N TYR A 347 22.52 6.61 12.75
CA TYR A 347 22.78 7.51 13.89
C TYR A 347 24.17 7.28 14.52
N SER A 348 24.68 6.04 14.44
CA SER A 348 25.97 5.64 15.01
C SER A 348 27.16 5.93 14.09
N SER A 349 26.92 6.09 12.78
CA SER A 349 27.95 6.48 11.83
C SER A 349 28.16 8.00 11.82
N ASN A 350 29.42 8.43 11.71
CA ASN A 350 29.79 9.85 11.60
C ASN A 350 29.48 10.41 10.19
N TYR A 351 28.22 10.29 9.74
CA TYR A 351 27.74 10.73 8.42
C TYR A 351 27.79 12.26 8.23
N SER A 352 28.00 13.01 9.31
CA SER A 352 28.06 14.48 9.41
C SER A 352 29.16 15.16 8.59
N SER A 353 30.04 14.41 7.90
CA SER A 353 31.16 14.97 7.12
C SER A 353 30.81 15.31 5.67
N THR A 354 29.61 14.96 5.17
CA THR A 354 29.14 15.35 3.83
C THR A 354 27.78 16.03 3.92
N ASN A 355 27.60 17.16 3.23
CA ASN A 355 26.37 17.96 3.24
C ASN A 355 25.19 17.31 2.49
N LYS A 356 25.09 15.98 2.46
CA LYS A 356 23.96 15.25 1.90
C LYS A 356 22.87 15.11 2.96
N VAL A 357 21.62 15.39 2.57
CA VAL A 357 20.46 15.05 3.40
C VAL A 357 20.48 13.54 3.67
N ARG A 358 20.43 13.17 4.94
CA ARG A 358 20.45 11.76 5.36
C ARG A 358 19.12 11.09 4.96
N PRO A 359 19.13 9.97 4.21
CA PRO A 359 17.91 9.28 3.83
C PRO A 359 17.12 8.79 5.06
N LYS A 360 15.79 8.91 5.00
CA LYS A 360 14.87 8.58 6.10
C LYS A 360 14.09 7.31 5.77
N ILE A 361 13.96 6.39 6.74
CA ILE A 361 13.01 5.25 6.65
C ILE A 361 12.01 5.37 7.80
N LEU A 362 10.73 5.29 7.47
CA LEU A 362 9.60 5.30 8.40
C LEU A 362 8.73 4.06 8.20
N VAL A 363 7.99 3.67 9.23
CA VAL A 363 6.99 2.60 9.16
C VAL A 363 5.58 3.19 9.28
N MET A 364 4.65 2.73 8.45
CA MET A 364 3.22 2.99 8.57
C MET A 364 2.52 1.70 9.00
N ASP A 365 2.08 1.60 10.26
CA ASP A 365 1.58 0.33 10.80
C ASP A 365 0.11 0.04 10.46
N LEU A 366 -0.12 -0.44 9.24
CA LEU A 366 -1.41 -0.96 8.80
C LEU A 366 -1.76 -2.31 9.44
N PHE A 367 -0.78 -3.08 9.93
CA PHE A 367 -1.02 -4.31 10.68
C PHE A 367 -1.77 -4.02 11.98
N ALA A 368 -1.27 -3.12 12.83
CA ALA A 368 -1.93 -2.75 14.08
C ALA A 368 -3.37 -2.20 13.86
N PHE A 369 -3.57 -1.43 12.80
CA PHE A 369 -4.91 -1.01 12.38
C PHE A 369 -5.79 -2.19 11.97
N SER A 370 -5.30 -3.09 11.11
CA SER A 370 -6.05 -4.26 10.64
C SER A 370 -6.36 -5.28 11.74
N VAL A 371 -5.46 -5.47 12.71
CA VAL A 371 -5.65 -6.26 13.93
C VAL A 371 -6.81 -5.70 14.75
N SER A 372 -6.84 -4.38 14.94
CA SER A 372 -7.92 -3.69 15.65
C SER A 372 -9.28 -3.83 14.96
N LEU A 373 -9.32 -3.74 13.62
CA LEU A 373 -10.54 -3.99 12.83
C LEU A 373 -11.01 -5.45 12.93
N PHE A 374 -10.07 -6.40 12.78
CA PHE A 374 -10.34 -7.83 12.79
C PHE A 374 -10.85 -8.31 14.16
N LEU A 375 -10.22 -7.89 15.26
CA LEU A 375 -10.65 -8.22 16.62
C LEU A 375 -12.07 -7.72 16.89
N GLN A 376 -12.33 -6.42 16.66
CA GLN A 376 -13.62 -5.82 16.96
C GLN A 376 -14.77 -6.43 16.13
N ASN A 377 -14.51 -6.81 14.87
CA ASN A 377 -15.49 -7.51 14.03
C ASN A 377 -15.65 -8.98 14.44
N SER A 378 -14.56 -9.68 14.82
CA SER A 378 -14.59 -11.06 15.32
C SER A 378 -15.35 -11.20 16.64
N MET A 379 -15.34 -10.16 17.49
CA MET A 379 -16.18 -10.08 18.68
C MET A 379 -17.67 -9.95 18.32
N GLU A 380 -18.02 -9.02 17.43
CA GLU A 380 -19.40 -8.77 16.99
C GLU A 380 -20.04 -10.00 16.33
N ILE A 381 -19.30 -10.71 15.48
CA ILE A 381 -19.80 -11.93 14.82
C ILE A 381 -19.60 -13.20 15.67
N GLY A 382 -19.17 -13.08 16.93
CA GLY A 382 -19.11 -14.18 17.90
C GLY A 382 -18.00 -15.21 17.70
N LEU A 383 -16.94 -14.89 16.93
CA LEU A 383 -15.72 -15.72 16.85
C LEU A 383 -14.84 -15.58 18.09
N ILE A 384 -14.90 -14.42 18.77
CA ILE A 384 -14.15 -14.14 20.00
C ILE A 384 -15.17 -13.77 21.09
N PRO A 385 -15.19 -14.46 22.25
CA PRO A 385 -16.06 -14.08 23.36
C PRO A 385 -15.79 -12.65 23.81
N VAL A 386 -16.83 -11.83 23.97
CA VAL A 386 -16.70 -10.37 24.23
C VAL A 386 -15.81 -10.07 25.43
N ALA A 387 -15.90 -10.85 26.51
CA ALA A 387 -15.05 -10.68 27.70
C ALA A 387 -13.55 -10.87 27.39
N SER A 388 -13.19 -11.92 26.64
CA SER A 388 -11.81 -12.15 26.18
C SER A 388 -11.36 -11.08 25.18
N GLY A 389 -12.27 -10.64 24.30
CA GLY A 389 -12.00 -9.62 23.30
C GLY A 389 -11.73 -8.23 23.89
N GLU A 390 -12.47 -7.80 24.92
CA GLU A 390 -12.22 -6.52 25.60
C GLU A 390 -10.92 -6.55 26.45
N VAL A 391 -10.53 -7.70 27.01
CA VAL A 391 -9.20 -7.88 27.64
C VAL A 391 -8.09 -7.72 26.59
N LEU A 392 -8.16 -8.48 25.50
CA LEU A 392 -7.17 -8.43 24.42
C LEU A 392 -7.06 -7.05 23.77
N LYS A 393 -8.19 -6.37 23.57
CA LYS A 393 -8.29 -5.00 23.06
C LYS A 393 -7.68 -3.98 24.01
N LYS A 394 -7.82 -4.17 25.34
CA LYS A 394 -7.12 -3.36 26.34
C LYS A 394 -5.62 -3.59 26.29
N GLU A 395 -5.15 -4.84 26.22
CA GLU A 395 -3.73 -5.18 26.13
C GLU A 395 -3.08 -4.58 24.86
N LEU A 396 -3.68 -4.79 23.68
CA LEU A 396 -3.23 -4.19 22.43
C LEU A 396 -3.27 -2.65 22.45
N GLY A 397 -4.26 -2.05 23.13
CA GLY A 397 -4.39 -0.61 23.30
C GLY A 397 -3.50 0.01 24.40
N GLN A 398 -2.76 -0.81 25.15
CA GLN A 398 -1.79 -0.40 26.17
C GLN A 398 -0.34 -0.76 25.80
N SER A 399 -0.13 -1.41 24.65
CA SER A 399 1.19 -1.81 24.16
C SER A 399 1.83 -0.68 23.34
N ASP A 400 2.76 0.04 23.97
CA ASP A 400 3.67 0.99 23.30
C ASP A 400 4.83 0.28 22.58
N ASP A 401 5.31 -0.83 23.16
CA ASP A 401 6.25 -1.75 22.52
C ASP A 401 5.58 -2.60 21.41
N ILE A 402 6.23 -2.65 20.24
CA ILE A 402 5.81 -3.43 19.09
C ILE A 402 5.97 -4.94 19.31
N TRP A 403 6.97 -5.39 20.08
CA TRP A 403 7.19 -6.82 20.31
C TRP A 403 6.09 -7.41 21.17
N THR A 404 5.68 -6.67 22.20
CA THR A 404 4.51 -6.96 23.03
C THR A 404 3.23 -6.96 22.18
N TYR A 405 3.04 -5.98 21.29
CA TYR A 405 1.87 -5.93 20.39
C TYR A 405 1.79 -7.17 19.48
N LEU A 406 2.91 -7.54 18.83
CA LEU A 406 3.01 -8.71 17.97
C LEU A 406 2.77 -10.03 18.73
N ASN A 407 3.30 -10.15 19.95
CA ASN A 407 3.09 -11.32 20.80
C ASN A 407 1.63 -11.44 21.27
N VAL A 408 1.02 -10.36 21.75
CA VAL A 408 -0.39 -10.32 22.17
C VAL A 408 -1.32 -10.64 20.98
N THR A 409 -0.96 -10.21 19.78
CA THR A 409 -1.70 -10.52 18.54
C THR A 409 -1.83 -12.02 18.25
N MET A 410 -0.94 -12.89 18.76
CA MET A 410 -1.05 -14.35 18.60
C MET A 410 -2.37 -14.93 19.17
N ALA A 411 -3.00 -14.25 20.15
CA ALA A 411 -4.30 -14.66 20.70
C ALA A 411 -5.43 -14.67 19.66
N LEU A 412 -5.27 -13.99 18.52
CA LEU A 412 -6.23 -13.99 17.42
C LEU A 412 -6.12 -15.21 16.48
N ASN A 413 -5.13 -16.10 16.67
CA ASN A 413 -4.85 -17.21 15.75
C ASN A 413 -6.09 -18.06 15.43
N ASP A 414 -6.90 -18.41 16.42
CA ASP A 414 -8.00 -19.35 16.22
C ASP A 414 -9.15 -18.71 15.45
N ALA A 415 -9.48 -17.44 15.74
CA ALA A 415 -10.41 -16.64 14.93
C ALA A 415 -9.86 -16.37 13.52
N PHE A 416 -8.55 -16.16 13.37
CA PHE A 416 -7.86 -16.02 12.08
C PHE A 416 -7.87 -17.31 11.25
N ASN A 417 -7.98 -18.48 11.88
CA ASN A 417 -8.09 -19.77 11.20
C ASN A 417 -9.55 -20.17 10.89
N HIS A 418 -10.54 -19.39 11.34
CA HIS A 418 -11.93 -19.58 10.94
C HIS A 418 -12.16 -19.10 9.50
N ILE A 419 -12.30 -20.07 8.58
CA ILE A 419 -12.43 -19.83 7.14
C ILE A 419 -13.90 -20.01 6.72
N TYR A 420 -14.51 -18.96 6.15
CA TYR A 420 -15.88 -19.02 5.63
C TYR A 420 -15.93 -19.72 4.27
N LYS A 421 -14.95 -19.46 3.40
CA LYS A 421 -14.89 -20.03 2.06
C LYS A 421 -13.45 -20.21 1.59
N THR A 422 -13.15 -21.38 1.03
CA THR A 422 -11.95 -21.59 0.22
C THR A 422 -12.28 -21.34 -1.25
N GLY A 423 -11.28 -20.91 -2.01
CA GLY A 423 -11.37 -20.79 -3.45
C GLY A 423 -10.00 -20.93 -4.10
N ARG A 424 -9.97 -20.86 -5.42
CA ARG A 424 -8.75 -20.59 -6.18
C ARG A 424 -8.99 -19.37 -7.05
N ASP A 425 -7.98 -18.53 -7.22
CA ASP A 425 -8.06 -17.49 -8.24
C ASP A 425 -8.04 -18.14 -9.64
N ILE A 426 -8.98 -17.73 -10.50
CA ILE A 426 -9.20 -18.31 -11.83
C ILE A 426 -8.07 -18.01 -12.83
N PHE A 427 -7.23 -17.00 -12.57
CA PHE A 427 -6.12 -16.60 -13.42
C PHE A 427 -4.78 -17.21 -12.99
N TYR A 428 -4.60 -17.52 -11.69
CA TYR A 428 -3.32 -18.02 -11.15
C TYR A 428 -3.36 -19.43 -10.58
N ASN A 429 -4.55 -20.01 -10.37
CA ASN A 429 -4.74 -21.31 -9.69
C ASN A 429 -4.25 -21.33 -8.22
N VAL A 430 -3.91 -20.16 -7.66
CA VAL A 430 -3.48 -19.96 -6.26
C VAL A 430 -4.69 -20.13 -5.33
N PRO A 431 -4.60 -20.93 -4.25
CA PRO A 431 -5.67 -21.08 -3.28
C PRO A 431 -5.76 -19.87 -2.35
N TYR A 432 -6.95 -19.29 -2.21
CA TYR A 432 -7.23 -18.21 -1.24
C TYR A 432 -8.19 -18.68 -0.15
N TYR A 433 -8.06 -18.10 1.05
CA TYR A 433 -8.78 -18.52 2.25
C TYR A 433 -9.54 -17.33 2.83
N ILE A 434 -10.86 -17.26 2.61
CA ILE A 434 -11.68 -16.17 3.13
C ILE A 434 -11.81 -16.26 4.65
N LYS A 435 -11.10 -15.38 5.37
CA LYS A 435 -11.14 -15.30 6.83
C LYS A 435 -12.46 -14.68 7.30
N THR A 436 -13.18 -15.41 8.15
CA THR A 436 -14.53 -15.03 8.60
C THR A 436 -14.53 -13.70 9.34
N GLY A 437 -13.59 -13.49 10.28
CA GLY A 437 -13.45 -12.24 11.03
C GLY A 437 -13.12 -11.00 10.20
N HIS A 438 -12.68 -11.16 8.94
CA HIS A 438 -12.38 -10.05 8.04
C HIS A 438 -13.55 -9.72 7.10
N ILE A 439 -14.23 -10.75 6.56
CA ILE A 439 -15.24 -10.60 5.49
C ILE A 439 -16.69 -10.62 5.99
N CYS A 440 -17.00 -11.33 7.08
CA CYS A 440 -18.38 -11.56 7.49
C CYS A 440 -18.88 -10.46 8.43
N GLY A 441 -20.14 -10.05 8.24
CA GLY A 441 -20.86 -9.08 9.07
C GLY A 441 -21.89 -9.72 10.02
N ASP A 442 -22.00 -11.06 10.01
CA ASP A 442 -22.71 -11.85 11.02
C ASP A 442 -22.09 -13.25 11.15
N SER A 443 -22.42 -13.96 12.23
CA SER A 443 -21.87 -15.30 12.58
C SER A 443 -22.18 -16.42 11.58
N LYS A 444 -23.11 -16.19 10.65
CA LYS A 444 -23.50 -17.13 9.58
C LYS A 444 -23.05 -16.63 8.20
N CYS A 445 -22.30 -15.53 8.16
CA CYS A 445 -21.85 -14.81 6.96
C CYS A 445 -22.97 -14.57 5.92
N LYS A 446 -24.20 -14.30 6.39
CA LYS A 446 -25.30 -13.91 5.48
C LYS A 446 -25.13 -12.47 5.00
N LYS A 447 -24.51 -11.64 5.83
CA LYS A 447 -24.08 -10.28 5.56
C LYS A 447 -22.56 -10.20 5.53
N PHE A 448 -22.05 -9.21 4.80
CA PHE A 448 -20.62 -8.93 4.65
C PHE A 448 -20.19 -7.78 5.60
N SER A 449 -18.89 -7.66 5.90
CA SER A 449 -18.34 -6.51 6.64
C SER A 449 -18.14 -5.31 5.69
N PHE A 450 -17.97 -4.10 6.22
CA PHE A 450 -17.36 -2.97 5.48
C PHE A 450 -15.83 -2.88 5.68
N ILE A 451 -15.15 -3.92 6.18
CA ILE A 451 -13.67 -3.88 6.26
C ILE A 451 -13.10 -4.21 4.88
N SER A 452 -13.46 -5.36 4.31
CA SER A 452 -12.97 -5.84 3.01
C SER A 452 -14.04 -6.61 2.25
N GLN A 453 -13.94 -6.69 0.91
CA GLN A 453 -14.82 -7.53 0.10
C GLN A 453 -14.31 -8.97 -0.06
N ASP A 454 -13.01 -9.11 -0.24
CA ASP A 454 -12.31 -10.35 -0.60
C ASP A 454 -11.13 -10.63 0.33
N GLY A 455 -11.08 -9.96 1.49
CA GLY A 455 -10.12 -10.11 2.57
C GLY A 455 -8.70 -9.71 2.18
N MET A 456 -8.57 -8.92 1.12
CA MET A 456 -7.33 -8.30 0.63
C MET A 456 -7.57 -6.82 0.33
N HIS A 457 -8.56 -6.53 -0.53
CA HIS A 457 -8.91 -5.16 -0.91
C HIS A 457 -9.90 -4.60 0.12
N TYR A 458 -9.50 -3.49 0.74
CA TYR A 458 -10.27 -2.78 1.75
C TYR A 458 -11.43 -2.00 1.15
N CYS A 459 -12.37 -1.59 2.00
CA CYS A 459 -13.40 -0.63 1.63
C CYS A 459 -12.89 0.81 1.86
N MET A 460 -12.24 1.39 0.86
CA MET A 460 -11.65 2.74 0.98
C MET A 460 -12.71 3.83 1.18
N GLU A 461 -13.95 3.59 0.75
CA GLU A 461 -15.10 4.43 1.07
C GLU A 461 -15.30 4.62 2.59
N LYS A 462 -14.93 3.63 3.42
CA LYS A 462 -15.09 3.68 4.90
C LYS A 462 -13.78 3.82 5.67
N ILE A 463 -12.64 3.33 5.15
CA ILE A 463 -11.36 3.39 5.87
C ILE A 463 -10.31 4.28 5.23
N GLY A 464 -10.54 4.75 3.99
CA GLY A 464 -9.59 5.53 3.23
C GLY A 464 -9.24 6.87 3.87
N GLY A 465 -10.18 7.54 4.52
CA GLY A 465 -9.90 8.75 5.31
C GLY A 465 -8.85 8.51 6.39
N ARG A 466 -9.03 7.49 7.24
CA ARG A 466 -8.06 7.20 8.31
C ARG A 466 -6.69 6.76 7.76
N ILE A 467 -6.65 5.96 6.70
CA ILE A 467 -5.38 5.56 6.05
C ILE A 467 -4.66 6.78 5.45
N THR A 468 -5.36 7.64 4.71
CA THR A 468 -4.77 8.81 4.06
C THR A 468 -4.35 9.89 5.05
N ALA A 469 -5.10 10.12 6.13
CA ALA A 469 -4.71 11.03 7.21
C ALA A 469 -3.43 10.58 7.95
N VAL A 470 -3.32 9.29 8.29
CA VAL A 470 -2.11 8.75 8.93
C VAL A 470 -0.89 8.91 8.03
N LEU A 471 -1.02 8.61 6.72
CA LEU A 471 0.07 8.80 5.77
C LEU A 471 0.43 10.28 5.59
N ALA A 472 -0.56 11.17 5.48
CA ALA A 472 -0.33 12.62 5.40
C ALA A 472 0.40 13.17 6.64
N CYS A 473 0.11 12.64 7.83
CA CYS A 473 0.84 13.03 9.03
C CYS A 473 2.28 12.48 9.06
N LEU A 474 2.52 11.22 8.66
CA LEU A 474 3.88 10.67 8.52
C LEU A 474 4.72 11.48 7.53
N LEU A 475 4.13 11.92 6.41
CA LEU A 475 4.74 12.81 5.43
C LEU A 475 5.01 14.21 6.02
N GLN A 476 4.09 14.77 6.81
CA GLN A 476 4.32 16.05 7.52
C GLN A 476 5.42 15.93 8.60
N CYS A 477 5.61 14.75 9.18
CA CYS A 477 6.70 14.46 10.10
C CYS A 477 8.05 14.26 9.38
N SER A 478 8.05 13.75 8.14
CA SER A 478 9.29 13.55 7.37
C SER A 478 9.83 14.84 6.75
N THR A 479 8.96 15.76 6.31
CA THR A 479 9.34 17.04 5.70
C THR A 479 9.88 18.07 6.69
N LYS A 480 9.57 17.94 7.99
CA LYS A 480 10.14 18.81 9.03
C LYS A 480 11.66 18.60 9.12
N SER A 481 12.41 19.69 8.99
CA SER A 481 13.88 19.74 9.06
C SER A 481 14.44 19.66 10.49
N ASP A 482 13.58 19.46 11.49
CA ASP A 482 13.99 19.33 12.88
C ASP A 482 14.55 17.92 13.15
N GLU A 483 15.86 17.80 12.95
CA GLU A 483 16.67 16.60 13.20
C GLU A 483 16.83 16.26 14.69
N SER A 484 16.24 17.04 15.62
CA SER A 484 16.27 16.70 17.03
C SER A 484 15.52 15.38 17.29
N LYS A 485 16.34 14.33 17.46
CA LYS A 485 16.02 12.95 17.84
C LYS A 485 14.75 12.37 17.20
N ILE A 486 14.94 11.50 16.21
CA ILE A 486 13.90 10.59 15.71
C ILE A 486 13.62 9.51 16.76
N VAL A 487 12.97 9.90 17.85
CA VAL A 487 12.15 9.01 18.70
C VAL A 487 10.87 8.69 17.93
N PHE A 488 10.14 7.64 18.31
CA PHE A 488 8.79 7.36 17.81
C PHE A 488 7.90 8.63 17.87
N ARG A 489 7.74 9.32 16.74
CA ARG A 489 6.88 10.50 16.64
C ARG A 489 5.43 10.04 16.48
N LEU A 490 4.75 9.86 17.61
CA LEU A 490 3.30 9.77 17.66
C LEU A 490 2.71 11.00 16.96
N CYS A 491 1.93 10.74 15.91
CA CYS A 491 1.08 11.75 15.28
C CYS A 491 -0.15 11.96 16.17
N GLU A 492 -0.01 12.79 17.21
CA GLU A 492 -1.08 13.11 18.17
C GLU A 492 -2.12 14.11 17.59
N LYS A 493 -2.68 13.77 16.42
CA LYS A 493 -3.74 14.52 15.72
C LYS A 493 -4.76 13.57 15.10
#